data_AF-A0AAW3A9T2-F1
#
_entry.id   AF-A0AAW3A9T2-F1
#
_cell.length_a   1.000
_cell.length_b   1.000
_cell.length_c   1.000
_cell.angle_alpha   90.00
_cell.angle_beta   90.00
_cell.angle_gamma   90.00
#
_symmetry.space_group_name_H-M   'P 1'
#
loop_
_entity.id
_entity.type
_entity.pdbx_description
1 polymer ?
#
loop_
_entity_poly.entity_id
_entity_poly.type
_entity_poly.pdbx_seq_one_letter_code
_entity_poly.pdbx_strand_id
1 'polypeptide(L)'
;MRYGARLSIPSLRGGYHRWLSGWDTSSILGTPTTSGGLLKTLQEDLKSETELRTKGIGETLQNYVHRAELSHMESPEADEQFAKSLDAKVDDLFARIPLPQDPMRTALALTDEEVKEEVAAELVKEAVREMYWRKLDAEQAEALRLKRAQEKLQKQGGSQYFEELREKEKLREHAETRLAAQPVAVETRSSVGKVVDEPLLQNRDATLSAEELHEELTAMKAKMARLEELLRYRK
;
A
#
# COMPACT_ATOMS: atom_id res chain seq x y z
N MET A 1 7.85 -14.72 62.76
CA MET A 1 6.99 -15.92 62.78
C MET A 1 6.93 -16.50 61.38
N ARG A 2 7.15 -17.82 61.25
CA ARG A 2 6.90 -18.60 60.03
C ARG A 2 5.44 -18.43 59.61
N TYR A 3 5.14 -18.49 58.31
CA TYR A 3 4.28 -19.49 57.66
C TYR A 3 4.58 -19.41 56.15
N GLY A 4 4.94 -20.50 55.49
CA GLY A 4 3.94 -21.16 54.65
C GLY A 4 4.50 -22.42 54.01
N ALA A 5 3.77 -23.51 54.21
CA ALA A 5 4.01 -24.81 53.62
C ALA A 5 3.41 -24.88 52.20
N ARG A 6 4.21 -25.47 51.30
CA ARG A 6 3.88 -26.41 50.20
C ARG A 6 2.56 -26.24 49.42
N LEU A 7 2.70 -26.12 48.10
CA LEU A 7 1.96 -26.96 47.12
C LEU A 7 2.84 -27.24 45.88
N SER A 8 2.86 -28.52 45.49
CA SER A 8 3.29 -29.13 44.22
C SER A 8 2.39 -28.65 43.05
N ILE A 9 2.61 -28.85 41.74
CA ILE A 9 2.84 -30.06 40.88
C ILE A 9 3.28 -29.55 39.45
N PRO A 10 3.26 -30.33 38.33
CA PRO A 10 4.40 -30.91 37.60
C PRO A 10 4.75 -30.26 36.22
N SER A 11 5.76 -30.85 35.57
CA SER A 11 6.25 -30.69 34.19
C SER A 11 5.32 -30.13 33.10
N LEU A 12 5.82 -29.14 32.35
CA LEU A 12 5.38 -28.81 31.00
C LEU A 12 6.49 -29.06 29.99
N ARG A 13 6.29 -30.15 29.26
CA ARG A 13 6.90 -30.50 27.99
C ARG A 13 6.30 -29.61 26.90
N GLY A 14 7.11 -29.03 26.03
CA GLY A 14 6.67 -28.41 24.76
C GLY A 14 7.11 -26.94 24.62
N GLY A 15 7.69 -26.48 23.51
CA GLY A 15 7.88 -27.13 22.22
C GLY A 15 8.95 -26.40 21.39
N TYR A 16 9.72 -27.18 20.64
CA TYR A 16 10.60 -26.71 19.59
C TYR A 16 9.77 -26.43 18.34
N HIS A 17 9.58 -25.16 17.99
CA HIS A 17 9.23 -24.79 16.63
C HIS A 17 10.53 -24.60 15.83
N ARG A 18 11.08 -25.69 15.30
CA ARG A 18 12.08 -25.62 14.24
C ARG A 18 11.35 -25.69 12.92
N TRP A 19 11.19 -24.53 12.29
CA TRP A 19 10.82 -24.40 10.88
C TRP A 19 11.72 -25.30 10.02
N LEU A 20 11.11 -26.29 9.37
CA LEU A 20 11.73 -27.05 8.29
C LEU A 20 11.35 -26.35 6.98
N SER A 21 12.26 -25.57 6.42
CA SER A 21 12.22 -25.25 5.00
C SER A 21 13.03 -26.30 4.22
N GLY A 22 12.42 -26.84 3.16
CA GLY A 22 13.13 -27.53 2.08
C GLY A 22 13.36 -29.02 2.28
N TRP A 23 12.28 -29.81 2.34
CA TRP A 23 12.36 -31.25 2.06
C TRP A 23 12.07 -31.47 0.58
N ASP A 24 13.10 -31.48 -0.25
CA ASP A 24 13.01 -32.01 -1.61
C ASP A 24 14.30 -32.76 -1.96
N THR A 25 14.31 -34.05 -1.60
CA THR A 25 14.98 -35.07 -2.43
C THR A 25 14.13 -36.33 -2.35
N SER A 26 13.43 -36.59 -3.45
CA SER A 26 12.72 -37.80 -3.79
C SER A 26 13.58 -39.06 -3.58
N SER A 27 13.06 -40.04 -2.84
CA SER A 27 13.56 -41.42 -2.86
C SER A 27 12.40 -42.39 -2.80
N ILE A 28 12.31 -43.24 -3.83
CA ILE A 28 11.17 -44.08 -4.20
C ILE A 28 11.10 -45.39 -3.37
N LEU A 29 12.00 -45.61 -2.41
CA LEU A 29 12.06 -46.83 -1.61
C LEU A 29 12.31 -46.54 -0.12
N GLY A 30 11.33 -45.91 0.54
CA GLY A 30 10.91 -46.21 1.92
C GLY A 30 11.93 -46.25 3.06
N THR A 31 13.16 -45.75 2.90
CA THR A 31 14.14 -45.65 3.99
C THR A 31 14.73 -44.24 3.97
N PRO A 32 14.55 -43.43 5.03
CA PRO A 32 15.27 -42.18 5.15
C PRO A 32 16.75 -42.51 5.36
N THR A 33 17.57 -42.38 4.32
CA THR A 33 19.02 -42.29 4.48
C THR A 33 19.29 -41.06 5.33
N THR A 34 19.61 -41.28 6.60
CA THR A 34 20.12 -40.23 7.49
C THR A 34 21.30 -39.58 6.77
N SER A 35 21.21 -38.28 6.52
CA SER A 35 22.26 -37.56 5.79
C SER A 35 23.58 -37.77 6.52
N GLY A 36 24.64 -38.14 5.79
CA GLY A 36 25.96 -38.36 6.39
C GLY A 36 26.49 -37.14 7.16
N GLY A 37 25.93 -35.96 6.92
CA GLY A 37 26.15 -34.75 7.71
C GLY A 37 25.61 -34.87 9.14
N LEU A 38 24.39 -35.37 9.34
CA LEU A 38 23.78 -35.54 10.67
C LEU A 38 24.51 -36.59 11.53
N LEU A 39 24.98 -37.66 10.92
CA LEU A 39 25.78 -38.68 11.61
C LEU A 39 27.17 -38.14 12.00
N LYS A 40 27.78 -37.31 11.15
CA LYS A 40 29.05 -36.65 11.48
C LYS A 40 28.90 -35.64 12.63
N THR A 41 27.84 -34.84 12.63
CA THR A 41 27.58 -33.89 13.73
C THR A 41 27.31 -34.63 15.04
N LEU A 42 26.52 -35.70 15.02
CA LEU A 42 26.28 -36.51 16.22
C LEU A 42 27.55 -37.21 16.72
N GLN A 43 28.43 -37.62 15.81
CA GLN A 43 29.72 -38.21 16.16
C GLN A 43 30.69 -37.18 16.76
N GLU A 44 30.72 -35.95 16.25
CA GLU A 44 31.48 -34.84 16.82
C GLU A 44 30.93 -34.43 18.19
N ASP A 45 29.61 -34.34 18.33
CA ASP A 45 28.94 -34.04 19.60
C ASP A 45 29.28 -35.09 20.65
N LEU A 46 29.20 -36.38 20.31
CA LEU A 46 29.57 -37.48 21.21
C LEU A 46 31.06 -37.46 21.57
N LYS A 47 31.96 -37.15 20.61
CA LYS A 47 33.39 -37.00 20.89
C LYS A 47 33.63 -35.85 21.87
N SER A 48 32.99 -34.70 21.65
CA SER A 48 33.10 -33.55 22.55
C SER A 48 32.59 -33.85 23.96
N GLU A 49 31.51 -34.64 24.10
CA GLU A 49 30.98 -35.06 25.40
C GLU A 49 31.94 -36.03 26.12
N THR A 50 32.57 -36.95 25.37
CA THR A 50 33.56 -37.86 25.95
C THR A 50 34.84 -37.15 26.39
N GLU A 51 35.30 -36.15 25.64
CA GLU A 51 36.45 -35.32 26.03
C GLU A 51 36.16 -34.50 27.30
N LEU A 52 34.93 -33.98 27.45
CA LEU A 52 34.49 -33.32 28.67
C LEU A 52 34.48 -34.29 29.87
N ARG A 53 34.07 -35.55 29.70
CA ARG A 53 34.09 -36.53 30.81
C ARG A 53 35.49 -36.94 31.25
N THR A 54 36.51 -36.80 30.40
CA THR A 54 37.91 -37.13 30.74
C THR A 54 38.66 -35.99 31.44
N LYS A 55 38.12 -34.77 31.40
CA LYS A 55 38.66 -33.60 32.10
C LYS A 55 38.12 -33.57 33.53
N GLY A 56 38.95 -33.19 34.50
CA GLY A 56 38.56 -33.20 35.91
C GLY A 56 37.30 -32.36 36.19
N ILE A 57 36.61 -32.65 37.31
CA ILE A 57 35.36 -31.97 37.72
C ILE A 57 35.53 -30.43 37.74
N GLY A 58 36.73 -29.92 38.03
CA GLY A 58 37.04 -28.49 38.02
C GLY A 58 37.10 -27.86 36.61
N GLU A 59 37.70 -28.54 35.63
CA GLU A 59 37.84 -28.02 34.26
C GLU A 59 36.50 -28.03 33.51
N THR A 60 35.66 -29.04 33.75
CA THR A 60 34.32 -29.08 33.17
C THR A 60 33.44 -27.96 33.71
N LEU A 61 33.50 -27.68 35.01
CA LEU A 61 32.77 -26.57 35.62
C LEU A 61 33.22 -25.21 35.09
N GLN A 62 34.54 -24.97 34.99
CA GLN A 62 35.08 -23.74 34.40
C GLN A 62 34.62 -23.57 32.95
N ASN A 63 34.60 -24.63 32.15
CA ASN A 63 34.09 -24.56 30.78
C ASN A 63 32.60 -24.17 30.72
N TYR A 64 31.75 -24.68 31.63
CA TYR A 64 30.35 -24.27 31.69
C TYR A 64 30.18 -22.82 32.14
N VAL A 65 30.98 -22.35 33.11
CA VAL A 65 30.95 -20.95 33.57
C VAL A 65 31.36 -19.99 32.45
N HIS A 66 32.42 -20.32 31.70
CA HIS A 66 32.86 -19.52 30.56
C HIS A 66 31.85 -19.55 29.40
N ARG A 67 31.25 -20.72 29.12
CA ARG A 67 30.25 -20.88 28.05
C ARG A 67 28.92 -20.22 28.38
N ALA A 68 28.60 -20.07 29.65
CA ALA A 68 27.44 -19.32 30.14
C ALA A 68 27.73 -17.81 30.32
N GLU A 69 28.94 -17.35 29.94
CA GLU A 69 29.39 -15.96 30.10
C GLU A 69 29.39 -15.48 31.58
N LEU A 70 29.51 -16.40 32.53
CA LEU A 70 29.48 -16.14 33.98
C LEU A 70 30.88 -15.95 34.59
N SER A 71 31.93 -15.85 33.77
CA SER A 71 33.30 -15.68 34.24
C SER A 71 33.51 -14.40 35.05
N HIS A 72 32.65 -13.39 34.87
CA HIS A 72 32.65 -12.15 35.64
C HIS A 72 32.22 -12.36 37.12
N MET A 73 31.52 -13.45 37.44
CA MET A 73 31.10 -13.77 38.81
C MET A 73 32.17 -14.50 39.63
N GLU A 74 33.30 -14.87 39.02
CA GLU A 74 34.38 -15.61 39.69
C GLU A 74 35.19 -14.74 40.67
N SER A 75 35.22 -13.41 40.45
CA SER A 75 35.88 -12.47 41.36
C SER A 75 35.30 -11.06 41.23
N PRO A 76 35.37 -10.22 42.29
CA PRO A 76 34.94 -8.82 42.22
C PRO A 76 35.68 -8.02 41.14
N GLU A 77 36.96 -8.31 40.91
CA GLU A 77 37.77 -7.63 39.89
C GLU A 77 37.32 -7.97 38.46
N ALA A 78 36.91 -9.22 38.21
CA ALA A 78 36.36 -9.64 36.93
C ALA A 78 34.98 -9.00 36.67
N ASP A 79 34.17 -8.80 37.71
CA ASP A 79 32.87 -8.13 37.62
C ASP A 79 33.04 -6.65 37.20
N GLU A 80 33.99 -5.95 37.81
CA GLU A 80 34.30 -4.57 37.41
C GLU A 80 34.79 -4.44 35.96
N GLN A 81 35.61 -5.39 35.49
CA GLN A 81 36.07 -5.42 34.10
C GLN A 81 34.92 -5.69 33.13
N PHE A 82 34.00 -6.58 33.50
CA PHE A 82 32.82 -6.87 32.71
C PHE A 82 31.86 -5.67 32.64
N ALA A 83 31.62 -5.00 33.77
CA ALA A 83 30.82 -3.76 33.83
C ALA A 83 31.39 -2.68 32.90
N LYS A 84 32.71 -2.44 32.94
CA LYS A 84 33.39 -1.50 32.01
C LYS A 84 33.22 -1.92 30.55
N SER A 85 33.24 -3.22 30.26
CA SER A 85 33.01 -3.73 28.90
C SER A 85 31.56 -3.55 28.44
N LEU A 86 30.59 -3.62 29.37
CA LEU A 86 29.18 -3.37 29.09
C LEU A 86 28.95 -1.88 28.82
N ASP A 87 29.49 -1.00 29.65
CA ASP A 87 29.41 0.45 29.45
C ASP A 87 30.00 0.82 28.08
N ALA A 88 31.16 0.28 27.73
CA ALA A 88 31.76 0.50 26.42
C ALA A 88 30.86 0.01 25.27
N LYS A 89 30.21 -1.14 25.38
CA LYS A 89 29.27 -1.65 24.36
C LYS A 89 28.00 -0.81 24.25
N VAL A 90 27.51 -0.30 25.38
CA VAL A 90 26.35 0.60 25.44
C VAL A 90 26.68 1.93 24.77
N ASP A 91 27.83 2.51 25.08
CA ASP A 91 28.32 3.71 24.41
C ASP A 91 28.51 3.50 22.91
N ASP A 92 29.03 2.35 22.50
CA ASP A 92 29.21 1.99 21.08
C ASP A 92 27.85 1.86 20.35
N LEU A 93 26.83 1.33 21.03
CA LEU A 93 25.46 1.26 20.50
C LEU A 93 24.84 2.65 20.36
N PHE A 94 24.96 3.50 21.37
CA PHE A 94 24.43 4.85 21.32
C PHE A 94 25.20 5.77 20.38
N ALA A 95 26.50 5.53 20.17
CA ALA A 95 27.31 6.23 19.17
C ALA A 95 26.90 5.86 17.73
N ARG A 96 26.39 4.63 17.50
CA ARG A 96 25.89 4.18 16.20
C ARG A 96 24.50 4.69 15.86
N ILE A 97 23.68 5.03 16.86
CA ILE A 97 22.36 5.63 16.64
C ILE A 97 22.58 7.11 16.38
N PRO A 98 22.35 7.62 15.16
CA PRO A 98 22.49 9.05 14.90
C PRO A 98 21.43 9.78 15.74
N LEU A 99 21.89 10.52 16.74
CA LEU A 99 21.02 11.43 17.47
C LEU A 99 20.57 12.52 16.49
N PRO A 100 19.26 12.79 16.38
CA PRO A 100 18.78 13.85 15.51
C PRO A 100 19.36 15.19 15.97
N GLN A 101 19.81 16.02 15.02
CA GLN A 101 20.39 17.34 15.30
C GLN A 101 19.44 18.22 16.13
N ASP A 102 18.13 18.08 15.93
CA ASP A 102 17.08 18.76 16.71
C ASP A 102 15.99 17.74 17.14
N PRO A 103 16.07 17.16 18.35
CA PRO A 103 15.14 16.11 18.79
C PRO A 103 13.67 16.58 18.84
N MET A 104 13.47 17.86 19.16
CA MET A 104 12.13 18.47 19.22
C MET A 104 11.51 18.62 17.83
N ARG A 105 12.29 18.92 16.79
CA ARG A 105 11.78 19.01 15.42
C ARG A 105 11.38 17.65 14.88
N THR A 106 12.18 16.62 15.14
CA THR A 106 11.83 15.25 14.74
C THR A 106 10.62 14.70 15.50
N ALA A 107 10.44 15.06 16.77
CA ALA A 107 9.27 14.64 17.54
C ALA A 107 7.96 15.33 17.10
N LEU A 108 8.07 16.52 16.51
CA LEU A 108 6.94 17.30 15.98
C LEU A 108 6.79 17.17 14.46
N ALA A 109 7.66 16.40 13.81
CA ALA A 109 7.55 16.17 12.38
C ALA A 109 6.29 15.33 12.12
N LEU A 110 5.51 15.76 11.13
CA LEU A 110 4.34 15.01 10.70
C LEU A 110 4.76 13.60 10.31
N THR A 111 4.04 12.63 10.85
CA THR A 111 4.23 11.24 10.49
C THR A 111 3.74 10.99 9.05
N ASP A 112 4.26 9.96 8.40
CA ASP A 112 3.84 9.59 7.03
C ASP A 112 2.34 9.31 6.94
N GLU A 113 1.70 8.95 8.05
CA GLU A 113 0.25 8.74 8.15
C GLU A 113 -0.50 10.06 8.14
N GLU A 114 -0.09 11.03 8.97
CA GLU A 114 -0.69 12.37 9.01
C GLU A 114 -0.54 13.09 7.67
N VAL A 115 0.60 12.96 6.98
CA VAL A 115 0.78 13.52 5.63
C VAL A 115 -0.21 12.92 4.63
N LYS A 116 -0.48 11.61 4.71
CA LYS A 116 -1.47 10.96 3.83
C LYS A 116 -2.89 11.42 4.14
N GLU A 117 -3.20 11.63 5.42
CA GLU A 117 -4.49 12.17 5.84
C GLU A 117 -4.70 13.61 5.34
N GLU A 118 -3.66 14.45 5.39
CA GLU A 118 -3.71 15.81 4.83
C GLU A 118 -3.99 15.78 3.33
N VAL A 119 -3.28 14.95 2.57
CA VAL A 119 -3.50 14.78 1.12
C VAL A 119 -4.92 14.29 0.83
N ALA A 120 -5.42 13.31 1.59
CA ALA A 120 -6.79 12.82 1.44
C ALA A 120 -7.83 13.92 1.73
N ALA A 121 -7.59 14.73 2.76
CA ALA A 121 -8.46 15.86 3.09
C ALA A 121 -8.44 16.95 2.01
N GLU A 122 -7.30 17.20 1.38
CA GLU A 122 -7.19 18.12 0.24
C GLU A 122 -8.00 17.65 -0.96
N LEU A 123 -7.91 16.35 -1.31
CA LEU A 123 -8.73 15.77 -2.39
C LEU A 123 -10.23 15.95 -2.13
N VAL A 124 -10.68 15.75 -0.89
CA VAL A 124 -12.09 15.98 -0.52
C VAL A 124 -12.46 17.45 -0.66
N LYS A 125 -11.60 18.38 -0.24
CA LYS A 125 -11.83 19.83 -0.40
C LYS A 125 -11.97 20.20 -1.87
N GLU A 126 -11.13 19.65 -2.74
CA GLU A 126 -11.19 19.89 -4.19
C GLU A 126 -12.46 19.31 -4.81
N ALA A 127 -12.82 18.07 -4.48
CA ALA A 127 -14.06 17.46 -4.95
C ALA A 127 -15.30 18.27 -4.55
N VAL A 128 -15.34 18.77 -3.31
CA VAL A 128 -16.42 19.64 -2.83
C VAL A 128 -16.45 20.96 -3.59
N ARG A 129 -15.28 21.58 -3.85
CA ARG A 129 -15.18 22.80 -4.65
C ARG A 129 -15.71 22.59 -6.07
N GLU A 130 -15.30 21.52 -6.74
CA GLU A 130 -15.80 21.21 -8.09
C GLU A 130 -17.31 21.01 -8.11
N MET A 131 -17.84 20.25 -7.15
CA MET A 131 -19.28 20.04 -7.03
C MET A 131 -20.04 21.34 -6.82
N TYR A 132 -19.48 22.26 -6.03
CA TYR A 132 -20.07 23.59 -5.85
C TYR A 132 -20.10 24.38 -7.15
N TRP A 133 -19.00 24.42 -7.90
CA TRP A 133 -18.95 25.10 -9.20
C TRP A 133 -19.92 24.51 -10.21
N ARG A 134 -20.00 23.17 -10.30
CA ARG A 134 -20.97 22.49 -11.18
C ARG A 134 -22.42 22.85 -10.81
N LYS A 135 -22.74 22.99 -9.53
CA LYS A 135 -24.06 23.43 -9.08
C LYS A 135 -24.35 24.86 -9.51
N LEU A 136 -23.40 25.78 -9.31
CA LEU A 136 -23.54 27.17 -9.75
C LEU A 136 -23.77 27.26 -11.27
N ASP A 137 -22.98 26.52 -12.05
CA ASP A 137 -23.12 26.51 -13.50
C ASP A 137 -24.47 25.92 -13.94
N ALA A 138 -24.94 24.86 -13.28
CA ALA A 138 -26.25 24.28 -13.54
C ALA A 138 -27.39 25.25 -13.19
N GLU A 139 -27.31 25.95 -12.06
CA GLU A 139 -28.27 26.98 -11.66
C GLU A 139 -28.31 28.13 -12.67
N GLN A 140 -27.15 28.59 -13.15
CA GLN A 140 -27.07 29.62 -14.18
C GLN A 140 -27.66 29.13 -15.50
N ALA A 141 -27.38 27.90 -15.91
CA ALA A 141 -27.92 27.30 -17.12
C ALA A 141 -29.45 27.18 -17.04
N GLU A 142 -29.99 26.73 -15.91
CA GLU A 142 -31.44 26.66 -15.66
C GLU A 142 -32.07 28.05 -15.63
N ALA A 143 -31.44 29.03 -14.99
CA ALA A 143 -31.93 30.42 -14.99
C ALA A 143 -32.01 30.99 -16.42
N LEU A 144 -31.01 30.73 -17.26
CA LEU A 144 -31.03 31.12 -18.67
C LEU A 144 -32.11 30.36 -19.46
N ARG A 145 -32.30 29.06 -19.19
CA ARG A 145 -33.35 28.25 -19.81
C ARG A 145 -34.74 28.79 -19.47
N LEU A 146 -34.99 29.12 -18.22
CA LEU A 146 -36.25 29.70 -17.75
C LEU A 146 -36.50 31.09 -18.34
N LYS A 147 -35.49 31.96 -18.40
CA LYS A 147 -35.60 33.27 -19.06
C LYS A 147 -35.99 33.12 -20.53
N ARG A 148 -35.32 32.24 -21.27
CA ARG A 148 -35.67 31.95 -22.68
C ARG A 148 -37.08 31.38 -22.83
N ALA A 149 -37.49 30.50 -21.93
CA ALA A 149 -38.85 29.95 -21.91
C ALA A 149 -39.89 31.05 -21.67
N GLN A 150 -39.64 31.93 -20.70
CA GLN A 150 -40.51 33.08 -20.41
C GLN A 150 -40.61 34.03 -21.61
N GLU A 151 -39.49 34.35 -22.27
CA GLU A 151 -39.50 35.17 -23.49
C GLU A 151 -40.30 34.51 -24.63
N LYS A 152 -40.19 33.20 -24.81
CA LYS A 152 -40.98 32.47 -25.81
C LYS A 152 -42.46 32.49 -25.50
N LEU A 153 -42.83 32.26 -24.25
CA LEU A 153 -44.21 32.33 -23.78
C LEU A 153 -44.82 33.73 -24.03
N GLN A 154 -44.06 34.79 -23.77
CA GLN A 154 -44.48 36.16 -24.03
C GLN A 154 -44.62 36.46 -25.53
N LYS A 155 -43.76 35.89 -26.39
CA LYS A 155 -43.77 36.12 -27.84
C LYS A 155 -44.85 35.31 -28.58
N GLN A 156 -45.03 34.04 -28.23
CA GLN A 156 -45.91 33.09 -28.93
C GLN A 156 -47.29 32.92 -28.26
N GLY A 157 -47.43 33.37 -27.01
CA GLY A 157 -48.62 33.13 -26.20
C GLY A 157 -48.65 31.71 -25.58
N GLY A 158 -49.49 31.54 -24.55
CA GLY A 158 -49.53 30.30 -23.76
C GLY A 158 -49.90 29.05 -24.55
N SER A 159 -50.94 29.13 -25.40
CA SER A 159 -51.47 27.95 -26.11
C SER A 159 -50.44 27.30 -27.02
N GLN A 160 -49.77 28.09 -27.88
CA GLN A 160 -48.79 27.59 -28.83
C GLN A 160 -47.54 27.05 -28.13
N TYR A 161 -47.09 27.71 -27.06
CA TYR A 161 -45.95 27.27 -26.27
C TYR A 161 -46.16 25.89 -25.62
N PHE A 162 -47.34 25.64 -25.03
CA PHE A 162 -47.65 24.35 -24.39
C PHE A 162 -47.94 23.23 -25.40
N GLU A 163 -48.44 23.55 -26.59
CA GLU A 163 -48.56 22.59 -27.69
C GLU A 163 -47.19 22.14 -28.20
N GLU A 164 -46.28 23.07 -28.47
CA GLU A 164 -44.91 22.75 -28.85
C GLU A 164 -44.17 21.92 -27.80
N LEU A 165 -44.40 22.18 -26.51
CA LEU A 165 -43.81 21.40 -25.42
C LEU A 165 -44.31 19.95 -25.43
N ARG A 166 -45.62 19.73 -25.62
CA ARG A 166 -46.22 18.39 -25.70
C ARG A 166 -45.70 17.62 -26.91
N GLU A 167 -45.49 18.28 -28.04
CA GLU A 167 -44.91 17.63 -29.23
C GLU A 167 -43.44 17.25 -29.01
N LYS A 168 -42.65 18.13 -28.38
CA LYS A 168 -41.25 17.82 -28.03
C LYS A 168 -41.13 16.65 -27.05
N GLU A 169 -42.03 16.57 -26.07
CA GLU A 169 -42.08 15.46 -25.11
C GLU A 169 -42.40 14.14 -25.81
N LYS A 170 -43.41 14.11 -26.69
CA LYS A 170 -43.71 12.92 -27.52
C LYS A 170 -42.53 12.50 -28.38
N LEU A 171 -41.82 13.45 -29.00
CA LEU A 171 -40.62 13.15 -29.79
C LEU A 171 -39.49 12.57 -28.93
N ARG A 172 -39.35 13.05 -27.69
CA ARG A 172 -38.36 12.54 -26.73
C ARG A 172 -38.72 11.13 -26.27
N GLU A 173 -39.98 10.87 -25.91
CA GLU A 173 -40.46 9.53 -25.56
C GLU A 173 -40.26 8.55 -26.73
N HIS A 174 -40.51 8.98 -27.96
CA HIS A 174 -40.24 8.19 -29.16
C HIS A 174 -38.75 7.92 -29.39
N ALA A 175 -37.87 8.87 -29.06
CA ALA A 175 -36.43 8.67 -29.15
C ALA A 175 -35.93 7.72 -28.05
N GLU A 176 -36.40 7.88 -26.82
CA GLU A 176 -36.03 7.05 -25.67
C GLU A 176 -36.51 5.60 -25.85
N THR A 177 -37.72 5.38 -26.35
CA THR A 177 -38.22 4.04 -26.72
C THR A 177 -37.44 3.41 -27.88
N ARG A 178 -37.00 4.20 -28.87
CA ARG A 178 -36.13 3.70 -29.95
C ARG A 178 -34.73 3.33 -29.46
N LEU A 179 -34.16 4.09 -28.52
CA LEU A 179 -32.87 3.80 -27.92
C LEU A 179 -32.93 2.57 -27.01
N ALA A 180 -34.02 2.40 -26.25
CA ALA A 180 -34.26 1.22 -25.43
C ALA A 180 -34.56 -0.05 -26.26
N ALA A 181 -35.12 0.10 -27.46
CA ALA A 181 -35.41 -0.99 -28.39
C ALA A 181 -34.23 -1.39 -29.29
N GLN A 182 -33.11 -0.66 -29.27
CA GLN A 182 -31.89 -1.14 -29.91
C GLN A 182 -31.28 -2.25 -29.04
N PRO A 183 -31.12 -3.49 -29.55
CA PRO A 183 -30.33 -4.48 -28.85
C PRO A 183 -28.90 -3.94 -28.75
N VAL A 184 -28.38 -3.81 -27.53
CA VAL A 184 -26.95 -3.60 -27.31
C VAL A 184 -26.24 -4.82 -27.88
N ALA A 185 -25.81 -4.72 -29.13
CA ALA A 185 -24.91 -5.69 -29.73
C ALA A 185 -23.57 -5.55 -29.00
N VAL A 186 -23.41 -6.30 -27.92
CA VAL A 186 -22.10 -6.60 -27.35
C VAL A 186 -21.41 -7.49 -28.38
N GLU A 187 -20.73 -6.86 -29.34
CA GLU A 187 -19.80 -7.56 -30.22
C GLU A 187 -18.64 -8.05 -29.35
N THR A 188 -18.72 -9.30 -28.91
CA THR A 188 -17.56 -10.08 -28.49
C THR A 188 -16.66 -10.23 -29.70
N ARG A 189 -15.64 -9.37 -29.80
CA ARG A 189 -14.62 -9.44 -30.84
C ARG A 189 -13.80 -10.73 -30.67
N SER A 190 -14.23 -11.78 -31.37
CA SER A 190 -13.39 -12.92 -31.75
C SER A 190 -12.31 -12.43 -32.71
N SER A 191 -11.08 -12.87 -32.47
CA SER A 191 -9.90 -12.58 -33.28
C SER A 191 -9.96 -13.23 -34.67
N VAL A 192 -9.21 -12.61 -35.59
CA VAL A 192 -8.75 -13.05 -36.92
C VAL A 192 -9.42 -12.33 -38.10
N GLY A 193 -8.65 -11.48 -38.80
CA GLY A 193 -8.92 -11.11 -40.20
C GLY A 193 -8.81 -9.63 -40.58
N LYS A 194 -7.57 -9.13 -40.73
CA LYS A 194 -7.05 -8.17 -41.73
C LYS A 194 -7.99 -7.22 -42.54
N VAL A 195 -7.59 -5.93 -42.53
CA VAL A 195 -7.54 -4.89 -43.61
C VAL A 195 -8.52 -3.69 -43.51
N VAL A 196 -7.95 -2.53 -43.10
CA VAL A 196 -7.99 -1.14 -43.68
C VAL A 196 -9.39 -0.53 -43.94
N ASP A 197 -9.86 0.58 -43.33
CA ASP A 197 -9.38 1.98 -43.30
C ASP A 197 -10.02 2.82 -42.14
N GLU A 198 -9.31 3.88 -41.72
CA GLU A 198 -9.70 5.10 -40.97
C GLU A 198 -10.16 5.09 -39.47
N PRO A 199 -9.79 6.14 -38.68
CA PRO A 199 -9.68 6.05 -37.24
C PRO A 199 -10.97 6.47 -36.53
N LEU A 200 -11.79 5.49 -36.17
CA LEU A 200 -12.79 5.63 -35.12
C LEU A 200 -12.09 5.62 -33.75
N LEU A 201 -12.34 6.70 -32.99
CA LEU A 201 -11.92 6.95 -31.61
C LEU A 201 -11.83 5.67 -30.77
N GLN A 202 -10.61 5.10 -30.73
CA GLN A 202 -10.26 4.11 -29.74
C GLN A 202 -10.11 4.84 -28.42
N ASN A 203 -11.06 4.62 -27.52
CA ASN A 203 -10.81 4.67 -26.08
C ASN A 203 -9.67 3.69 -25.80
N ARG A 204 -8.44 4.18 -25.92
CA ARG A 204 -7.29 3.53 -25.33
C ARG A 204 -7.28 3.99 -23.88
N ASP A 205 -7.56 3.05 -22.99
CA ASP A 205 -6.92 3.01 -21.69
C ASP A 205 -5.40 2.86 -21.95
N ALA A 206 -4.79 3.93 -22.46
CA ALA A 206 -3.36 4.04 -22.58
C ALA A 206 -2.90 4.61 -21.25
N THR A 207 -2.20 3.78 -20.48
CA THR A 207 -1.27 4.25 -19.46
C THR A 207 -0.18 5.05 -20.19
N LEU A 208 -0.50 6.28 -20.59
CA LEU A 208 0.44 7.22 -21.17
C LEU A 208 1.48 7.55 -20.12
N SER A 209 2.74 7.56 -20.52
CA SER A 209 3.82 7.98 -19.64
C SER A 209 3.63 9.45 -19.23
N ALA A 210 4.15 9.84 -18.06
CA ALA A 210 3.97 11.20 -17.54
C ALA A 210 4.47 12.29 -18.51
N GLU A 211 5.43 11.95 -19.37
CA GLU A 211 6.00 12.84 -20.39
C GLU A 211 5.00 13.07 -21.54
N GLU A 212 4.34 12.02 -22.03
CA GLU A 212 3.33 12.12 -23.10
C GLU A 212 2.09 12.91 -22.64
N LEU A 213 1.66 12.74 -21.40
CA LEU A 213 0.57 13.54 -20.82
C LEU A 213 0.93 15.02 -20.73
N HIS A 214 2.19 15.34 -20.42
CA HIS A 214 2.66 16.72 -20.39
C HIS A 214 2.67 17.33 -21.80
N GLU A 215 3.13 16.58 -22.80
CA GLU A 215 3.10 17.02 -24.20
C GLU A 215 1.66 17.27 -24.68
N GLU A 216 0.73 16.36 -24.40
CA GLU A 216 -0.68 16.54 -24.74
C GLU A 216 -1.32 17.76 -24.06
N LEU A 217 -1.03 17.98 -22.77
CA LEU A 217 -1.51 19.15 -22.05
C LEU A 217 -0.95 20.46 -22.63
N THR A 218 0.32 20.49 -23.01
CA THR A 218 0.91 21.67 -23.65
C THR A 218 0.29 21.93 -25.03
N ALA A 219 0.05 20.88 -25.81
CA ALA A 219 -0.64 20.98 -27.10
C ALA A 219 -2.08 21.47 -26.94
N MET A 220 -2.79 21.00 -25.90
CA MET A 220 -4.15 21.43 -25.59
C MET A 220 -4.19 22.91 -25.15
N LYS A 221 -3.25 23.33 -24.30
CA LYS A 221 -3.10 24.74 -23.88
C LYS A 221 -2.83 25.65 -25.09
N ALA A 222 -2.00 25.23 -26.03
CA ALA A 222 -1.73 26.00 -27.25
C ALA A 222 -2.98 26.14 -28.14
N LYS A 223 -3.79 25.08 -28.25
CA LYS A 223 -5.07 25.11 -28.98
C LYS A 223 -6.08 26.05 -28.32
N MET A 224 -6.17 26.01 -26.99
CA MET A 224 -7.04 26.90 -26.21
C MET A 224 -6.64 28.37 -26.36
N ALA A 225 -5.34 28.69 -26.29
CA ALA A 225 -4.84 30.04 -26.50
C ALA A 225 -5.20 30.58 -27.90
N ARG A 226 -5.09 29.75 -28.94
CA ARG A 226 -5.52 30.13 -30.30
C ARG A 226 -7.02 30.37 -30.40
N LEU A 227 -7.84 29.58 -29.72
CA LEU A 227 -9.29 29.79 -29.67
C LEU A 227 -9.65 31.08 -28.93
N GLU A 228 -8.95 31.40 -27.84
CA GLU A 228 -9.13 32.65 -27.11
C GLU A 228 -8.76 33.87 -27.96
N GLU A 229 -7.67 33.80 -28.72
CA GLU A 229 -7.30 34.86 -29.68
C GLU A 229 -8.40 35.04 -30.73
N LEU A 230 -8.88 33.95 -31.34
CA LEU A 230 -9.96 34.01 -32.33
C LEU A 230 -11.26 34.59 -31.75
N LEU A 231 -11.56 34.34 -30.47
CA LEU A 231 -12.70 34.94 -29.79
C LEU A 231 -12.50 36.42 -29.47
N ARG A 232 -11.26 36.86 -29.22
CA ARG A 232 -10.93 38.29 -29.03
C ARG A 232 -11.05 39.09 -30.33
N TYR A 233 -10.71 38.50 -31.48
CA TYR A 233 -10.85 39.13 -32.80
C TYR A 233 -12.29 39.09 -33.38
N ARG A 234 -13.24 38.44 -32.68
CA ARG A 234 -14.65 38.33 -33.11
C ARG A 234 -15.58 39.31 -32.37
N LYS A 235 -15.04 40.22 -31.56
CA LYS A 235 -15.72 41.41 -31.02
C LYS A 235 -15.38 42.62 -31.87
#